data_AF-A0A6I7PR66-F1
#
_entry.id   AF-A0A6I7PR66-F1
#
_cell.length_a   1.000
_cell.length_b   1.000
_cell.length_c   1.000
_cell.angle_alpha   90.00
_cell.angle_beta   90.00
_cell.angle_gamma   90.00
#
_symmetry.space_group_name_H-M   'P 1'
#
loop_
_entity.id
_entity.type
_entity.pdbx_description
1 polymer ?
#
loop_
_entity_poly.entity_id
_entity_poly.type
_entity_poly.pdbx_seq_one_letter_code
_entity_poly.pdbx_strand_id
1 'polypeptide(L)'
;MRSYFRRLKVVTHGKEQTQIASVFLFWFMVFALVITSLYFLNYAEVASRADDMPIHDRLLTQMLLLEQAKDFAIWYGGAVLAFCALLWVYMLVYVHRLTGPVYKLQRLLDECSQTGRLPDTDLKFRKNDGFHELAARFNTFVRSLKDSPKEGG
;
A
#
# COMPACT_ATOMS: atom_id res chain seq x y z
N MET A 1 -13.20 -4.62 -37.92
CA MET A 1 -12.34 -4.51 -36.72
C MET A 1 -13.00 -5.27 -35.57
N ARG A 2 -12.44 -6.40 -35.13
CA ARG A 2 -12.95 -7.14 -33.96
C ARG A 2 -12.41 -6.49 -32.68
N SER A 3 -13.29 -5.86 -31.91
CA SER A 3 -12.97 -5.32 -30.58
C SER A 3 -12.60 -6.45 -29.63
N TYR A 4 -11.33 -6.53 -29.26
CA TYR A 4 -10.84 -7.38 -28.18
C TYR A 4 -11.23 -6.73 -26.84
N PHE A 5 -12.45 -6.94 -26.38
CA PHE A 5 -12.76 -6.77 -24.96
C PHE A 5 -12.05 -7.89 -24.19
N ARG A 6 -10.75 -7.68 -23.90
CA ARG A 6 -9.95 -8.51 -23.01
C ARG A 6 -10.62 -8.48 -21.64
N ARG A 7 -10.86 -9.66 -21.06
CA ARG A 7 -11.35 -9.80 -19.69
C ARG A 7 -10.41 -9.02 -18.76
N LEU A 8 -10.88 -7.88 -18.25
CA LEU A 8 -10.24 -7.15 -17.16
C LEU A 8 -10.44 -7.98 -15.90
N LYS A 9 -9.60 -9.01 -15.72
CA LYS A 9 -9.42 -9.64 -14.41
C LYS A 9 -8.68 -8.62 -13.54
N VAL A 10 -9.44 -7.67 -12.97
CA VAL A 10 -8.92 -6.63 -12.06
C VAL A 10 -8.21 -7.26 -10.86
N VAL A 11 -8.64 -8.47 -10.49
CA VAL A 11 -8.03 -9.29 -9.45
C VAL A 11 -7.13 -10.34 -10.08
N THR A 12 -5.82 -10.11 -10.06
CA THR A 12 -4.79 -11.07 -10.51
C THR A 12 -4.36 -11.99 -9.37
N HIS A 13 -4.15 -11.44 -8.17
CA HIS A 13 -3.80 -12.18 -6.97
C HIS A 13 -4.68 -11.77 -5.78
N GLY A 14 -5.84 -12.42 -5.64
CA GLY A 14 -6.85 -12.08 -4.64
C GLY A 14 -6.30 -12.04 -3.21
N LYS A 15 -5.51 -13.04 -2.80
CA LYS A 15 -4.96 -13.12 -1.44
C LYS A 15 -4.07 -11.91 -1.11
N GLU A 16 -3.09 -11.61 -1.95
CA GLU A 16 -2.18 -10.47 -1.74
C GLU A 16 -2.94 -9.14 -1.81
N GLN A 17 -3.84 -8.97 -2.79
CA GLN A 17 -4.65 -7.76 -2.93
C GLN A 17 -5.56 -7.53 -1.71
N THR A 18 -6.22 -8.57 -1.21
CA THR A 18 -7.07 -8.47 0.00
C THR A 18 -6.25 -8.14 1.25
N GLN A 19 -5.04 -8.68 1.37
CA GLN A 19 -4.16 -8.38 2.50
C GLN A 19 -3.78 -6.89 2.50
N ILE A 20 -3.38 -6.34 1.34
CA ILE A 20 -3.04 -4.91 1.22
C ILE A 20 -4.27 -4.04 1.45
N ALA A 21 -5.40 -4.39 0.83
CA ALA A 21 -6.65 -3.66 1.00
C ALA A 21 -7.07 -3.63 2.47
N SER A 22 -6.92 -4.74 3.20
CA SER A 22 -7.27 -4.80 4.63
C SER A 22 -6.34 -3.92 5.48
N VAL A 23 -5.03 -3.92 5.23
CA VAL A 23 -4.08 -3.06 5.94
C VAL A 23 -4.36 -1.58 5.64
N PHE A 24 -4.61 -1.25 4.37
CA PHE A 24 -4.95 0.11 3.96
C PHE A 24 -6.26 0.58 4.58
N LEU A 25 -7.31 -0.25 4.53
CA LEU A 25 -8.61 0.05 5.13
C LEU A 25 -8.49 0.24 6.65
N PHE A 26 -7.71 -0.61 7.32
CA PHE A 26 -7.44 -0.47 8.75
C PHE A 26 -6.80 0.89 9.07
N TRP A 27 -5.72 1.25 8.38
CA TRP A 27 -5.06 2.55 8.59
C TRP A 27 -5.95 3.74 8.24
N PHE A 28 -6.76 3.61 7.19
CA PHE A 28 -7.75 4.62 6.82
C PHE A 28 -8.81 4.80 7.90
N MET A 29 -9.29 3.71 8.53
CA MET A 29 -10.23 3.81 9.66
C MET A 29 -9.59 4.49 10.87
N VAL A 30 -8.33 4.16 11.20
CA VAL A 30 -7.58 4.84 12.28
C VAL A 30 -7.45 6.34 11.97
N PHE A 31 -7.10 6.68 10.73
CA PHE A 31 -6.99 8.08 10.30
C PHE A 31 -8.34 8.81 10.38
N ALA A 32 -9.42 8.21 9.89
CA ALA A 32 -10.76 8.78 9.98
C ALA A 32 -11.16 9.02 11.44
N LEU A 33 -10.90 8.05 12.33
CA LEU A 33 -11.17 8.19 13.75
C LEU A 33 -10.38 9.34 14.37
N VAL A 34 -9.09 9.49 14.04
CA VAL A 34 -8.25 10.61 14.54
C VAL A 34 -8.79 11.95 14.05
N ILE A 35 -9.10 12.07 12.75
CA ILE A 35 -9.64 13.30 12.15
C ILE A 35 -11.00 13.67 12.73
N THR A 36 -11.89 12.70 12.91
CA THR A 36 -13.19 12.91 13.55
C THR A 36 -13.04 13.28 15.02
N SER A 37 -12.10 12.67 15.75
CA SER A 37 -11.85 13.01 17.16
C SER A 37 -11.32 14.43 17.31
N LEU A 38 -10.35 14.83 16.48
CA LEU A 38 -9.85 16.21 16.43
C LEU A 38 -10.98 17.20 16.13
N TYR A 39 -11.97 16.80 15.33
CA TYR A 39 -13.09 17.66 14.94
C TYR A 39 -13.98 17.94 16.12
N PHE A 40 -14.39 16.86 16.80
CA PHE A 40 -15.26 16.97 17.96
C PHE A 40 -14.59 17.68 19.13
N LEU A 41 -13.30 17.44 19.36
CA LEU A 41 -12.55 18.15 20.41
C LEU A 41 -12.48 19.65 20.13
N ASN A 42 -12.14 20.04 18.90
CA ASN A 42 -12.10 21.43 18.51
C ASN A 42 -13.50 22.07 18.57
N TYR A 43 -14.52 21.39 18.05
CA TYR A 43 -15.91 21.86 18.10
C TYR A 43 -16.41 22.06 19.52
N ALA A 44 -16.14 21.11 20.43
CA ALA A 44 -16.53 21.22 21.84
C ALA A 44 -15.86 22.42 22.53
N GLU A 45 -14.58 22.65 22.25
CA GLU A 45 -13.84 23.81 22.74
C GLU A 45 -14.47 25.12 22.22
N VAL A 46 -14.78 25.20 20.92
CA VAL A 46 -15.46 26.36 20.32
C VAL A 46 -16.82 26.60 20.96
N ALA A 47 -17.64 25.55 21.06
CA ALA A 47 -18.99 25.63 21.59
C ALA A 47 -18.99 26.12 23.05
N SER A 48 -18.08 25.62 23.88
CA SER A 48 -17.94 26.08 25.27
C SER A 48 -17.56 27.55 25.39
N ARG A 49 -16.71 28.07 24.49
CA ARG A 49 -16.31 29.48 24.49
C ARG A 49 -17.39 30.41 23.94
N ALA A 50 -18.23 29.90 23.03
CA ALA A 50 -19.30 30.67 22.43
C ALA A 50 -20.50 30.86 23.37
N ASP A 51 -20.77 29.91 24.27
CA ASP A 51 -21.89 29.96 25.22
C ASP A 51 -21.74 31.09 26.26
N ASP A 52 -20.50 31.52 26.52
CA ASP A 52 -20.18 32.61 27.45
C ASP A 52 -20.27 34.02 26.81
N MET A 53 -20.55 34.15 25.51
CA MET A 53 -20.50 35.44 24.80
C MET A 53 -21.87 36.11 24.62
N PRO A 54 -22.02 37.41 24.93
CA PRO A 54 -23.25 38.14 24.66
C PRO A 54 -23.51 38.32 23.15
N ILE A 55 -24.78 38.26 22.75
CA ILE A 55 -25.27 38.27 21.34
C ILE A 55 -24.71 39.43 20.49
N HIS A 56 -24.33 40.56 21.10
CA HIS A 56 -23.77 41.70 20.37
C HIS A 56 -22.34 41.50 19.85
N ASP A 57 -21.61 40.49 20.35
CA ASP A 57 -20.19 40.28 20.03
C ASP A 57 -19.98 39.42 18.78
N ARG A 58 -20.97 39.35 17.88
CA ARG A 58 -20.91 38.58 16.62
C ARG A 58 -19.64 38.83 15.79
N LEU A 59 -19.07 40.03 15.86
CA LEU A 59 -17.85 40.41 15.15
C LEU A 59 -16.60 39.81 15.83
N LEU A 60 -16.59 39.73 17.16
CA LEU A 60 -15.58 39.01 17.94
C LEU A 60 -15.64 37.50 17.64
N THR A 61 -16.85 36.94 17.51
CA THR A 61 -17.05 35.53 17.14
C THR A 61 -16.47 35.21 15.77
N GLN A 62 -16.62 36.10 14.79
CA GLN A 62 -16.01 35.94 13.46
C GLN A 62 -14.47 35.97 13.50
N MET A 63 -13.88 36.82 14.34
CA MET A 63 -12.42 36.85 14.51
C MET A 63 -11.89 35.60 15.23
N LEU A 64 -12.60 35.11 16.26
CA LEU A 64 -12.29 33.85 16.94
C LEU A 64 -12.33 32.64 16.00
N LEU A 65 -13.31 32.59 15.10
CA LEU A 65 -13.42 31.53 14.08
C LEU A 65 -12.25 31.56 13.10
N LEU A 66 -11.70 32.75 12.78
CA LEU A 66 -10.56 32.92 11.88
C LEU A 66 -9.26 32.40 12.52
N GLU A 67 -9.05 32.70 13.79
CA GLU A 67 -7.89 32.21 14.54
C GLU A 67 -7.98 30.69 14.75
N GLN A 68 -9.16 30.17 15.07
CA GLN A 68 -9.41 28.73 15.15
C GLN A 68 -9.27 28.01 13.82
N ALA A 69 -9.67 28.63 12.70
CA ALA A 69 -9.48 28.02 11.39
C ALA A 69 -7.99 27.80 11.07
N LYS A 70 -7.10 28.66 11.58
CA LYS A 70 -5.65 28.50 11.44
C LYS A 70 -5.13 27.33 12.27
N ASP A 71 -5.52 27.25 13.55
CA ASP A 71 -5.12 26.13 14.41
C ASP A 71 -5.66 24.80 13.89
N PHE A 72 -6.92 24.80 13.45
CA PHE A 72 -7.54 23.66 12.78
C PHE A 72 -6.75 23.26 11.54
N ALA A 73 -6.40 24.21 10.66
CA ALA A 73 -5.61 23.93 9.47
C ALA A 73 -4.22 23.34 9.79
N ILE A 74 -3.57 23.80 10.87
CA ILE A 74 -2.26 23.27 11.30
C ILE A 74 -2.40 21.84 11.82
N TRP A 75 -3.33 21.59 12.75
CA TRP A 75 -3.51 20.26 13.34
C TRP A 75 -4.01 19.23 12.32
N TYR A 76 -5.00 19.61 11.50
CA TYR A 76 -5.53 18.75 10.44
C TYR A 76 -4.53 18.54 9.32
N GLY A 77 -3.92 19.62 8.84
CA GLY A 77 -2.89 19.55 7.81
C GLY A 77 -1.73 18.68 8.26
N GLY A 78 -1.29 18.84 9.52
CA GLY A 78 -0.26 17.99 10.14
C GLY A 78 -0.66 16.52 10.19
N ALA A 79 -1.88 16.21 10.64
CA ALA A 79 -2.37 14.83 10.70
C ALA A 79 -2.47 14.18 9.30
N VAL A 80 -2.96 14.93 8.31
CA VAL A 80 -3.03 14.48 6.90
C VAL A 80 -1.63 14.24 6.35
N LEU A 81 -0.68 15.16 6.55
CA LEU A 81 0.70 15.01 6.08
C LEU A 81 1.40 13.83 6.73
N ALA A 82 1.21 13.64 8.04
CA ALA A 82 1.74 12.48 8.76
C ALA A 82 1.17 11.17 8.20
N PHE A 83 -0.14 11.11 7.95
CA PHE A 83 -0.78 9.94 7.34
C PHE A 83 -0.25 9.66 5.93
N CYS A 84 -0.12 10.69 5.09
CA CYS A 84 0.47 10.58 3.75
C CYS A 84 1.92 10.07 3.81
N ALA A 85 2.73 10.56 4.75
CA ALA A 85 4.10 10.10 4.93
C ALA A 85 4.17 8.62 5.34
N LEU A 86 3.31 8.19 6.27
CA LEU A 86 3.21 6.78 6.68
C LEU A 86 2.78 5.88 5.52
N LEU A 87 1.78 6.30 4.75
CA LEU A 87 1.35 5.58 3.55
C LEU A 87 2.46 5.49 2.50
N TRP A 88 3.20 6.57 2.28
CA TRP A 88 4.31 6.57 1.33
C TRP A 88 5.41 5.59 1.74
N VAL A 89 5.81 5.58 3.01
CA VAL A 89 6.78 4.61 3.55
C VAL A 89 6.27 3.18 3.40
N TYR A 90 5.00 2.92 3.74
CA TYR A 90 4.39 1.61 3.57
C TYR A 90 4.41 1.17 2.10
N MET A 91 4.05 2.06 1.18
CA MET A 91 4.04 1.78 -0.26
C MET A 91 5.45 1.51 -0.80
N LEU A 92 6.47 2.23 -0.35
CA LEU A 92 7.86 1.96 -0.73
C LEU A 92 8.29 0.55 -0.30
N VAL A 93 8.01 0.18 0.95
CA VAL A 93 8.31 -1.18 1.47
C VAL A 93 7.54 -2.23 0.68
N TYR A 94 6.27 -1.97 0.37
CA TYR A 94 5.43 -2.89 -0.39
C TYR A 94 5.97 -3.10 -1.83
N VAL A 95 6.29 -2.02 -2.53
CA VAL A 95 6.88 -2.08 -3.87
C VAL A 95 8.18 -2.89 -3.85
N HIS A 96 9.07 -2.65 -2.87
CA HIS A 96 10.30 -3.42 -2.75
C HIS A 96 10.04 -4.92 -2.54
N ARG A 97 9.02 -5.29 -1.75
CA ARG A 97 8.64 -6.71 -1.52
C ARG A 97 8.09 -7.38 -2.77
N LEU A 98 7.56 -6.62 -3.72
CA LEU A 98 7.11 -7.12 -5.02
C LEU A 98 8.23 -7.17 -6.07
N THR A 99 8.99 -6.09 -6.21
CA THR A 99 10.00 -5.94 -7.26
C THR A 99 11.22 -6.81 -7.01
N GLY A 100 11.60 -7.04 -5.74
CA GLY A 100 12.72 -7.90 -5.37
C GLY A 100 12.63 -9.33 -5.97
N PRO A 101 11.53 -10.06 -5.74
CA PRO A 101 11.29 -11.37 -6.34
C PRO A 101 11.34 -11.39 -7.86
N VAL A 102 10.71 -10.39 -8.50
CA VAL A 102 10.65 -10.27 -9.97
C VAL A 102 12.06 -10.07 -10.53
N TYR A 103 12.83 -9.15 -9.94
CA TYR A 103 14.21 -8.90 -10.35
C TYR A 103 15.10 -10.13 -10.15
N LYS A 104 14.94 -10.83 -9.03
CA LYS A 104 15.70 -12.06 -8.75
C LYS A 104 15.39 -13.16 -9.78
N LEU A 105 14.11 -13.35 -10.13
CA LEU A 105 13.70 -14.32 -11.14
C LEU A 105 14.23 -13.92 -12.52
N GLN A 106 14.11 -12.64 -12.90
CA GLN A 106 14.63 -12.14 -14.18
C GLN A 106 16.12 -12.41 -14.31
N ARG A 107 16.91 -12.02 -13.30
CA ARG A 107 18.35 -12.27 -13.29
C ARG A 107 18.70 -13.76 -13.45
N LEU A 108 17.97 -14.62 -12.75
CA LEU A 108 18.19 -16.06 -12.85
C LEU A 108 17.86 -16.59 -14.26
N LEU A 109 16.78 -16.11 -14.87
CA LEU A 109 16.43 -16.45 -16.26
C LEU A 109 17.50 -15.96 -17.25
N ASP A 110 18.03 -14.75 -17.05
CA ASP A 110 19.10 -14.19 -17.86
C ASP A 110 20.38 -15.04 -17.74
N GLU A 111 20.75 -15.45 -16.52
CA GLU A 111 21.89 -16.34 -16.26
C GLU A 111 21.70 -17.71 -16.95
N CYS A 112 20.49 -18.29 -16.91
CA CYS A 112 20.18 -19.55 -17.58
C CYS A 112 20.26 -19.41 -19.11
N SER A 113 19.75 -18.30 -19.65
CA SER A 113 19.78 -17.99 -21.08
C SER A 113 21.21 -17.83 -21.60
N GLN A 114 22.08 -17.16 -20.84
CA GLN A 114 23.46 -16.92 -21.22
C GLN A 114 24.35 -18.17 -21.08
N THR A 115 24.17 -18.95 -20.02
CA THR A 115 25.03 -20.12 -19.75
C THR A 115 24.52 -21.41 -20.41
N GLY A 116 23.24 -21.44 -20.81
CA GLY A 116 22.55 -22.66 -21.24
C GLY A 116 22.37 -23.69 -20.13
N ARG A 117 22.66 -23.34 -18.86
CA ARG A 117 22.57 -24.24 -17.72
C ARG A 117 21.37 -23.90 -16.87
N LEU A 118 20.65 -24.93 -16.43
CA LEU A 118 19.60 -24.80 -15.44
C LEU A 118 20.22 -24.53 -14.06
N PRO A 119 19.52 -23.79 -13.18
CA PRO A 119 20.05 -23.45 -11.86
C PRO A 119 20.20 -24.72 -11.01
N ASP A 120 21.31 -24.84 -10.28
CA ASP A 120 21.56 -25.99 -9.39
C ASP A 120 20.74 -25.95 -8.10
N THR A 121 20.30 -24.76 -7.71
CA THR A 121 19.53 -24.54 -6.49
C THR A 121 18.13 -24.03 -6.78
N ASP A 122 17.18 -24.42 -5.93
CA ASP A 122 15.82 -23.93 -5.99
C ASP A 122 15.75 -22.41 -5.76
N LEU A 123 14.96 -21.72 -6.57
CA LEU A 123 14.61 -20.33 -6.36
C LEU A 123 13.79 -20.19 -5.08
N LYS A 124 14.28 -19.38 -4.13
CA LYS A 124 13.58 -19.02 -2.90
C LYS A 124 13.52 -17.50 -2.76
N PHE A 125 12.32 -16.98 -2.44
CA PHE A 125 12.12 -15.57 -2.07
C PHE A 125 12.16 -15.41 -0.54
N ARG A 126 12.33 -14.19 -0.04
CA ARG A 126 12.36 -13.94 1.41
C ARG A 126 10.97 -14.18 2.00
N LYS A 127 10.89 -14.49 3.30
CA LYS A 127 9.61 -14.83 3.98
C LYS A 127 8.49 -13.81 3.73
N ASN A 128 8.85 -12.53 3.71
CA ASN A 128 7.89 -11.44 3.51
C ASN A 128 7.73 -11.04 2.03
N ASP A 129 8.52 -11.57 1.11
CA ASP A 129 8.36 -11.23 -0.30
C ASP A 129 7.05 -11.78 -0.86
N GLY A 130 6.57 -11.15 -1.94
CA GLY A 130 5.44 -11.69 -2.71
C GLY A 130 5.82 -12.90 -3.56
N PHE A 131 4.83 -13.48 -4.24
CA PHE A 131 5.01 -14.46 -5.32
C PHE A 131 5.69 -15.79 -4.94
N HIS A 132 5.59 -16.27 -3.69
CA HIS A 132 6.11 -17.59 -3.30
C HIS A 132 5.62 -18.74 -4.19
N GLU A 133 4.36 -18.65 -4.65
CA GLU A 133 3.80 -19.61 -5.60
C GLU A 133 4.53 -19.61 -6.95
N LEU A 134 4.98 -18.45 -7.43
CA LEU A 134 5.74 -18.34 -8.67
C LEU A 134 7.10 -19.03 -8.54
N ALA A 135 7.79 -18.84 -7.41
CA ALA A 135 9.04 -19.55 -7.13
C ALA A 135 8.82 -21.07 -7.09
N ALA A 136 7.76 -21.53 -6.41
CA ALA A 136 7.42 -22.95 -6.37
C ALA A 136 7.17 -23.54 -7.76
N ARG A 137 6.34 -22.88 -8.57
CA ARG A 137 6.05 -23.29 -9.96
C ARG A 137 7.30 -23.31 -10.83
N PHE A 138 8.18 -22.31 -10.68
CA PHE A 138 9.46 -22.25 -11.39
C PHE A 138 10.38 -23.42 -11.01
N ASN A 139 10.48 -23.75 -9.73
CA ASN A 139 11.30 -24.88 -9.28
C ASN A 139 10.76 -26.21 -9.80
N THR A 140 9.43 -26.41 -9.80
CA THR A 140 8.81 -27.59 -10.40
C THR A 140 9.14 -27.70 -11.90
N PHE A 141 9.09 -26.58 -12.62
CA PHE A 141 9.46 -26.53 -14.03
C PHE A 141 10.93 -26.94 -14.25
N VAL A 142 11.87 -26.33 -13.50
CA VAL A 142 13.30 -26.67 -13.61
C VAL A 142 13.57 -28.15 -13.31
N ARG A 143 12.94 -28.70 -12.27
CA ARG A 143 13.07 -30.13 -11.94
C ARG A 143 12.55 -31.02 -13.05
N SER A 144 11.40 -30.69 -13.64
CA SER A 144 10.85 -31.46 -14.76
C SER A 144 11.79 -31.52 -15.98
N LEU A 145 12.56 -30.45 -16.23
CA LEU A 145 13.56 -30.42 -17.31
C LEU A 145 14.82 -31.22 -16.97
N LYS A 146 15.20 -31.29 -15.70
CA LYS A 146 16.34 -32.10 -15.24
C LYS A 146 16.02 -33.59 -15.24
N ASP A 147 14.79 -33.95 -14.89
CA ASP A 147 14.33 -35.34 -14.77
C ASP A 147 13.86 -35.92 -16.11
N SER A 148 13.61 -35.08 -17.12
CA SER A 148 13.33 -35.53 -18.49
C SER A 148 14.57 -36.26 -19.03
N PRO A 149 14.46 -37.55 -19.41
CA PRO A 149 15.57 -38.24 -20.04
C PRO A 149 15.98 -37.48 -21.29
N LYS A 150 17.29 -37.39 -21.55
CA LYS A 150 17.80 -36.97 -22.85
C LYS A 150 17.35 -38.00 -23.89
N GLU A 151 16.12 -37.89 -24.39
CA GLU A 151 15.69 -38.64 -25.56
C GLU A 151 16.42 -38.06 -26.77
N GLY A 152 17.51 -38.73 -27.17
CA GLY A 152 18.13 -38.62 -28.49
C GLY A 152 19.16 -37.51 -28.67
N GLY A 153 20.41 -37.82 -28.34
CA GLY A 153 21.60 -37.12 -28.81
C GLY A 153 22.77 -38.09 -28.90
#